data_AF-A0A0S8EKV8-F1
#
_entry.id   AF-A0A0S8EKV8-F1
#
_cell.length_a   1.000
_cell.length_b   1.000
_cell.length_c   1.000
_cell.angle_alpha   90.00
_cell.angle_beta   90.00
_cell.angle_gamma   90.00
#
_symmetry.space_group_name_H-M   'P 1'
#
loop_
_entity.id
_entity.type
_entity.pdbx_description
1 polymer ?
#
loop_
_entity_poly.entity_id
_entity_poly.type
_entity_poly.pdbx_seq_one_letter_code
_entity_poly.pdbx_strand_id
1 'polypeptide(L)'
;DFGAARAFLNQVAVAALEGRIVDTDAARGRTPAAPVPLHARTFLTALPTSQGPGDLTAGLKPLLQKVASVTRRRRFGLVLGCAFVPILMGGFMLFGMSMARRFMEEQPDVMPLQFCLIRLSGLERQSANKDNSKERQALEVYIAGRFGKTISDPATWTSLAAAGLDAGLRAKARRIVAKYPDVSAEEFAEAKAVAEPLAGGPDMAIFLGDKSLLPAVAFQAGIVTLLLALLSIFCALVFRGGLAMRVLGVVAVKRDGSRAGRLRVFWRALVTWLPFVLGSVGLAILGRLLYAEPAVSGGITVPGAVSALALALFAALAIMSALLPERGIQDRLAGTWLVPR
;
A
#
# COMPACT_ATOMS: atom_id res chain seq x y z
N ASP A 1 37.15 47.77 -5.79
CA ASP A 1 36.72 47.48 -4.41
C ASP A 1 35.82 46.24 -4.41
N PHE A 2 36.31 45.12 -3.87
CA PHE A 2 35.54 43.87 -3.81
C PHE A 2 34.37 43.95 -2.82
N GLY A 3 34.47 44.78 -1.78
CA GLY A 3 33.40 44.98 -0.80
C GLY A 3 32.14 45.56 -1.44
N ALA A 4 32.29 46.57 -2.31
CA ALA A 4 31.22 47.16 -3.09
C ALA A 4 30.56 46.14 -4.05
N ALA A 5 31.36 45.35 -4.77
CA ALA A 5 30.85 44.31 -5.68
C ALA A 5 30.05 43.23 -4.93
N ARG A 6 30.55 42.77 -3.78
CA ARG A 6 29.87 41.81 -2.90
C ARG A 6 28.54 42.37 -2.37
N ALA A 7 28.53 43.62 -1.92
CA ALA A 7 27.32 44.28 -1.43
C ALA A 7 26.27 44.44 -2.55
N PHE A 8 26.71 44.84 -3.75
CA PHE A 8 25.85 44.94 -4.93
C PHE A 8 25.26 43.58 -5.33
N LEU A 9 26.06 42.51 -5.35
CA LEU A 9 25.55 41.16 -5.64
C LEU A 9 24.51 40.70 -4.62
N ASN A 10 24.71 41.01 -3.33
CA ASN A 10 23.72 40.68 -2.31
C ASN A 10 22.44 41.51 -2.47
N GLN A 11 22.56 42.80 -2.82
CA GLN A 11 21.43 43.67 -3.15
C GLN A 11 20.62 43.12 -4.33
N VAL A 12 21.30 42.74 -5.43
CA VAL A 12 20.67 42.10 -6.60
C VAL A 12 19.95 40.81 -6.19
N ALA A 13 20.59 39.95 -5.39
CA ALA A 13 19.97 38.71 -4.94
C ALA A 13 18.71 38.96 -4.08
N VAL A 14 18.76 39.90 -3.14
CA VAL A 14 17.61 40.27 -2.31
C VAL A 14 16.49 40.86 -3.18
N ALA A 15 16.82 41.79 -4.08
CA ALA A 15 15.82 42.45 -4.92
C ALA A 15 15.13 41.47 -5.88
N ALA A 16 15.92 40.64 -6.57
CA ALA A 16 15.41 39.67 -7.54
C ALA A 16 14.58 38.55 -6.89
N LEU A 17 15.00 38.05 -5.72
CA LEU A 17 14.33 36.92 -5.07
C LEU A 17 13.14 37.32 -4.20
N GLU A 18 13.17 38.52 -3.59
CA GLU A 18 12.06 39.03 -2.79
C GLU A 18 11.05 39.85 -3.62
N GLY A 19 11.40 40.21 -4.86
CA GLY A 19 10.53 40.95 -5.77
C GLY A 19 10.27 42.40 -5.33
N ARG A 20 11.24 43.04 -4.69
CA ARG A 20 11.14 44.42 -4.19
C ARG A 20 12.44 45.18 -4.38
N ILE A 21 12.36 46.49 -4.54
CA ILE A 21 13.54 47.36 -4.60
C ILE A 21 14.12 47.51 -3.19
N VAL A 22 15.43 47.36 -3.05
CA VAL A 22 16.14 47.42 -1.76
C VAL A 22 17.44 48.16 -1.92
N ASP A 23 17.73 49.09 -1.02
CA ASP A 23 19.01 49.81 -0.98
C ASP A 23 20.15 48.92 -0.48
N THR A 24 21.38 49.25 -0.87
CA THR A 24 22.59 48.47 -0.56
C THR A 24 22.80 48.25 0.94
N ASP A 25 22.48 49.25 1.76
CA ASP A 25 22.61 49.16 3.22
C ASP A 25 21.52 48.27 3.84
N ALA A 26 20.29 48.35 3.34
CA ALA A 26 19.19 47.47 3.76
C ALA A 26 19.38 46.01 3.33
N ALA A 27 20.16 45.77 2.28
CA ALA A 27 20.55 44.44 1.83
C ALA A 27 21.81 43.91 2.54
N ARG A 28 22.59 44.75 3.22
CA ARG A 28 23.88 44.37 3.80
C ARG A 28 23.69 43.33 4.91
N GLY A 29 24.43 42.21 4.84
CA GLY A 29 24.37 41.13 5.84
C GLY A 29 23.07 40.31 5.85
N ARG A 30 22.10 40.63 4.99
CA ARG A 30 20.81 39.93 4.91
C ARG A 30 20.87 38.77 3.93
N THR A 31 20.30 37.63 4.31
CA THR A 31 20.01 36.54 3.36
C THR A 31 18.63 36.76 2.73
N PRO A 32 18.48 36.62 1.40
CA PRO A 32 17.19 36.74 0.73
C PRO A 32 16.12 35.79 1.28
N ALA A 33 14.93 36.32 1.58
CA ALA A 33 13.78 35.58 2.10
C ALA A 33 12.95 34.98 0.94
N ALA A 34 13.48 33.93 0.30
CA ALA A 34 12.81 33.25 -0.80
C ALA A 34 13.00 31.72 -0.76
N PRO A 35 12.05 30.93 -1.29
CA PRO A 35 12.12 29.47 -1.32
C PRO A 35 13.08 28.97 -2.42
N VAL A 36 14.38 29.16 -2.17
CA VAL A 36 15.47 28.71 -3.06
C VAL A 36 15.99 27.32 -2.67
N PRO A 37 16.65 26.57 -3.58
CA PRO A 37 17.35 25.32 -3.24
C PRO A 37 18.31 25.48 -2.07
N LEU A 38 18.49 24.43 -1.26
CA LEU A 38 19.32 24.53 -0.06
C LEU A 38 20.78 24.88 -0.38
N HIS A 39 21.33 24.34 -1.47
CA HIS A 39 22.68 24.67 -1.91
C HIS A 39 22.82 26.16 -2.29
N ALA A 40 21.80 26.75 -2.90
CA ALA A 40 21.77 28.18 -3.21
C ALA A 40 21.61 29.01 -1.94
N ARG A 41 20.77 28.56 -1.00
CA ARG A 41 20.62 29.19 0.31
C ARG A 41 21.95 29.25 1.08
N THR A 42 22.69 28.14 1.11
CA THR A 42 24.02 28.08 1.76
C THR A 42 24.97 29.11 1.16
N PHE A 43 25.02 29.23 -0.16
CA PHE A 43 25.84 30.25 -0.83
C PHE A 43 25.38 31.67 -0.48
N LEU A 44 24.08 31.96 -0.57
CA LEU A 44 23.53 33.28 -0.26
C LEU A 44 23.77 33.69 1.21
N THR A 45 23.79 32.74 2.13
CA THR A 45 24.14 32.99 3.54
C THR A 45 25.63 33.28 3.73
N ALA A 46 26.51 32.65 2.95
CA ALA A 46 27.96 32.89 2.99
C ALA A 46 28.41 34.09 2.15
N LEU A 47 27.56 34.59 1.24
CA LEU A 47 27.89 35.69 0.32
C LEU A 47 28.41 36.94 1.05
N PRO A 48 27.79 37.44 2.15
CA PRO A 48 28.27 38.63 2.86
C PRO A 48 29.65 38.46 3.49
N THR A 49 30.11 37.23 3.76
CA THR A 49 31.38 36.93 4.41
C THR A 49 32.49 36.45 3.46
N SER A 50 32.21 36.39 2.15
CA SER A 50 33.22 36.04 1.13
C SER A 50 34.41 37.01 1.18
N GLN A 51 35.65 36.50 1.12
CA GLN A 51 36.85 37.32 1.30
C GLN A 51 37.44 37.83 -0.02
N GLY A 52 37.20 37.11 -1.12
CA GLY A 52 37.67 37.55 -2.44
C GLY A 52 36.87 37.01 -3.63
N PRO A 53 37.18 37.49 -4.85
CA PRO A 53 36.55 37.02 -6.09
C PRO A 53 36.73 35.51 -6.33
N GLY A 54 37.84 34.94 -5.86
CA GLY A 54 38.11 33.49 -5.89
C GLY A 54 37.06 32.68 -5.14
N ASP A 55 36.72 33.08 -3.91
CA ASP A 55 35.69 32.42 -3.09
C ASP A 55 34.32 32.49 -3.76
N LEU A 56 34.01 33.65 -4.34
CA LEU A 56 32.73 33.90 -5.01
C LEU A 56 32.56 33.02 -6.25
N THR A 57 33.60 32.95 -7.09
CA THR A 57 33.61 32.10 -8.29
C THR A 57 33.63 30.61 -7.95
N ALA A 58 34.42 30.20 -6.96
CA ALA A 58 34.44 28.83 -6.45
C ALA A 58 33.09 28.40 -5.87
N GLY A 59 32.36 29.33 -5.23
CA GLY A 59 31.01 29.09 -4.71
C GLY A 59 29.92 29.06 -5.79
N LEU A 60 29.97 29.95 -6.79
CA LEU A 60 28.97 30.06 -7.85
C LEU A 60 29.09 28.98 -8.93
N LYS A 61 30.31 28.62 -9.34
CA LYS A 61 30.56 27.71 -10.47
C LYS A 61 29.86 26.34 -10.29
N PRO A 62 29.87 25.70 -9.10
CA PRO A 62 29.13 24.47 -8.87
C PRO A 62 27.60 24.64 -8.90
N LEU A 63 27.08 25.84 -8.63
CA LEU A 63 25.63 26.08 -8.61
C LEU A 63 25.04 26.13 -10.01
N LEU A 64 25.82 26.54 -11.01
CA LEU A 64 25.38 26.58 -12.42
C LEU A 64 25.02 25.20 -12.97
N GLN A 65 25.58 24.13 -12.38
CA GLN A 65 25.32 22.75 -12.77
C GLN A 65 24.22 22.09 -11.91
N LYS A 66 23.63 22.81 -10.94
CA LYS A 66 22.63 22.27 -10.02
C LYS A 66 21.22 22.66 -10.43
N VAL A 67 20.29 21.75 -10.17
CA VAL A 67 18.87 21.94 -10.47
C VAL A 67 18.30 23.05 -9.57
N ALA A 68 17.73 24.09 -10.19
CA ALA A 68 17.19 25.26 -9.49
C ALA A 68 15.75 25.07 -8.99
N SER A 69 14.98 24.13 -9.55
CA SER A 69 13.57 23.96 -9.22
C SER A 69 13.12 22.50 -9.26
N VAL A 70 12.11 22.16 -8.45
CA VAL A 70 11.47 20.85 -8.52
C VAL A 70 10.48 20.83 -9.68
N THR A 71 10.82 20.09 -10.73
CA THR A 71 9.97 19.94 -11.91
C THR A 71 8.67 19.19 -11.59
N ARG A 72 7.65 19.35 -12.45
CA ARG A 72 6.39 18.58 -12.33
C ARG A 72 6.65 17.07 -12.38
N ARG A 73 7.60 16.61 -13.22
CA ARG A 73 7.99 15.20 -13.30
C ARG A 73 8.46 14.63 -11.97
N ARG A 74 9.26 15.37 -11.20
CA ARG A 74 9.69 14.94 -9.85
C ARG A 74 8.53 14.85 -8.86
N ARG A 75 7.53 15.73 -8.99
CA ARG A 75 6.31 15.68 -8.17
C ARG A 75 5.44 14.48 -8.52
N PHE A 76 5.27 14.19 -9.81
CA PHE A 76 4.63 12.96 -10.25
C PHE A 76 5.39 11.71 -9.78
N GLY A 77 6.73 11.76 -9.77
CA GLY A 77 7.55 10.69 -9.19
C GLY A 77 7.23 10.39 -7.72
N LEU A 78 6.94 11.42 -6.91
CA LEU A 78 6.47 11.23 -5.52
C LEU A 78 5.12 10.50 -5.49
N VAL A 79 4.16 10.91 -6.33
CA VAL A 79 2.83 10.30 -6.40
C VAL A 79 2.92 8.84 -6.86
N LEU A 80 3.65 8.58 -7.95
CA LEU A 80 3.86 7.23 -8.47
C LEU A 80 4.61 6.34 -7.47
N GLY A 81 5.60 6.88 -6.76
CA GLY A 81 6.31 6.16 -5.70
C GLY A 81 5.39 5.71 -4.58
N CYS A 82 4.42 6.54 -4.18
CA CYS A 82 3.41 6.17 -3.19
C CYS A 82 2.37 5.18 -3.75
N ALA A 83 1.99 5.30 -5.02
CA ALA A 83 1.02 4.42 -5.68
C ALA A 83 1.58 3.04 -6.03
N PHE A 84 2.91 2.91 -6.16
CA PHE A 84 3.56 1.68 -6.59
C PHE A 84 3.22 0.48 -5.72
N VAL A 85 3.31 0.61 -4.38
CA VAL A 85 3.07 -0.52 -3.46
C VAL A 85 1.61 -0.99 -3.50
N PRO A 86 0.58 -0.12 -3.39
CA PRO A 86 -0.81 -0.54 -3.56
C PRO A 86 -1.10 -1.21 -4.92
N ILE A 87 -0.57 -0.67 -6.02
CA ILE A 87 -0.76 -1.24 -7.36
C ILE A 87 -0.12 -2.62 -7.46
N LEU A 88 1.12 -2.76 -6.98
CA LEU A 88 1.85 -4.03 -6.99
C LEU A 88 1.12 -5.10 -6.17
N MET A 89 0.70 -4.75 -4.94
CA MET A 89 -0.06 -5.67 -4.09
C MET A 89 -1.42 -6.05 -4.69
N GLY A 90 -2.13 -5.09 -5.31
CA GLY A 90 -3.35 -5.37 -6.05
C GLY A 90 -3.11 -6.31 -7.23
N GLY A 91 -2.01 -6.13 -7.96
CA GLY A 91 -1.58 -7.01 -9.05
C GLY A 91 -1.26 -8.44 -8.58
N PHE A 92 -0.52 -8.58 -7.47
CA PHE A 92 -0.25 -9.90 -6.87
C PHE A 92 -1.54 -10.60 -6.41
N MET A 93 -2.48 -9.85 -5.83
CA MET A 93 -3.77 -10.40 -5.44
C MET A 93 -4.57 -10.87 -6.66
N LEU A 94 -4.66 -10.05 -7.72
CA LEU A 94 -5.30 -10.43 -8.98
C LEU A 94 -4.68 -11.71 -9.54
N PHE A 95 -3.35 -11.74 -9.64
CA PHE A 95 -2.62 -12.89 -10.13
C PHE A 95 -2.90 -14.14 -9.27
N GLY A 96 -2.81 -14.02 -7.95
CA GLY A 96 -3.06 -15.12 -7.02
C GLY A 96 -4.50 -15.64 -7.10
N MET A 97 -5.50 -14.77 -7.21
CA MET A 97 -6.90 -15.17 -7.37
C MET A 97 -7.17 -15.80 -8.74
N SER A 98 -6.60 -15.26 -9.82
CA SER A 98 -6.72 -15.87 -11.16
C SER A 98 -6.07 -17.24 -11.21
N MET A 99 -4.91 -17.40 -10.57
CA MET A 99 -4.21 -18.67 -10.43
C MET A 99 -5.03 -19.66 -9.58
N ALA A 100 -5.60 -19.20 -8.47
CA ALA A 100 -6.48 -20.01 -7.62
C ALA A 100 -7.75 -20.48 -8.35
N ARG A 101 -8.39 -19.61 -9.16
CA ARG A 101 -9.55 -19.99 -10.00
C ARG A 101 -9.19 -21.10 -10.97
N ARG A 102 -8.09 -20.94 -11.72
CA ARG A 102 -7.61 -21.98 -12.65
C ARG A 102 -7.36 -23.31 -11.95
N PHE A 103 -6.76 -23.28 -10.77
CA PHE A 103 -6.52 -24.50 -10.00
C PHE A 103 -7.79 -25.16 -9.49
N MET A 104 -8.80 -24.38 -9.11
CA MET A 104 -10.10 -24.93 -8.73
C MET A 104 -10.85 -25.53 -9.92
N GLU A 105 -10.69 -24.96 -11.12
CA GLU A 105 -11.26 -25.52 -12.35
C GLU A 105 -10.57 -26.81 -12.79
N GLU A 106 -9.23 -26.86 -12.71
CA GLU A 106 -8.44 -28.04 -13.09
C GLU A 106 -8.57 -29.20 -12.09
N GLN A 107 -8.69 -28.89 -10.79
CA GLN A 107 -8.68 -29.86 -9.68
C GLN A 107 -9.74 -29.51 -8.61
N PRO A 108 -11.04 -29.66 -8.93
CA PRO A 108 -12.14 -29.22 -8.06
C PRO A 108 -12.19 -29.96 -6.71
N ASP A 109 -11.64 -31.17 -6.64
CA ASP A 109 -11.71 -32.04 -5.46
C ASP A 109 -10.60 -31.79 -4.42
N VAL A 110 -9.50 -31.12 -4.81
CA VAL A 110 -8.32 -30.97 -3.93
C VAL A 110 -8.61 -30.06 -2.73
N MET A 111 -9.32 -28.95 -2.95
CA MET A 111 -9.68 -28.01 -1.87
C MET A 111 -10.71 -28.60 -0.89
N PRO A 112 -11.83 -29.22 -1.34
CA PRO A 112 -12.74 -29.95 -0.46
C PRO A 112 -12.05 -31.05 0.34
N LEU A 113 -11.14 -31.81 -0.29
CA LEU A 113 -10.32 -32.81 0.40
C LEU A 113 -9.47 -32.17 1.51
N GLN A 114 -8.81 -31.05 1.23
CA GLN A 114 -8.02 -30.32 2.22
C GLN A 114 -8.87 -29.90 3.44
N PHE A 115 -10.07 -29.36 3.22
CA PHE A 115 -10.98 -29.01 4.30
C PHE A 115 -11.37 -30.23 5.16
N CYS A 116 -11.69 -31.36 4.52
CA CYS A 116 -12.03 -32.59 5.23
C CYS A 116 -10.86 -33.10 6.08
N LEU A 117 -9.63 -33.08 5.55
CA LEU A 117 -8.43 -33.52 6.28
C LEU A 117 -8.07 -32.59 7.45
N ILE A 118 -8.22 -31.27 7.29
CA ILE A 118 -8.02 -30.29 8.37
C ILE A 118 -9.07 -30.51 9.46
N ARG A 119 -10.34 -30.71 9.08
CA ARG A 119 -11.43 -30.98 10.03
C ARG A 119 -11.20 -32.27 10.80
N LEU A 120 -10.82 -33.35 10.10
CA LEU A 120 -10.47 -34.63 10.71
C LEU A 120 -9.33 -34.47 11.73
N SER A 121 -8.29 -33.72 11.38
CA SER A 121 -7.17 -33.43 12.28
C SER A 121 -7.61 -32.61 13.52
N GLY A 122 -8.59 -31.71 13.36
CA GLY A 122 -9.21 -31.01 14.48
C GLY A 122 -9.99 -31.94 15.42
N LEU A 123 -10.78 -32.87 14.85
CA LEU A 123 -11.53 -33.87 15.63
C LEU A 123 -10.60 -34.84 16.38
N GLU A 124 -9.49 -35.25 15.77
CA GLU A 124 -8.47 -36.07 16.43
C GLU A 124 -7.87 -35.38 17.65
N ARG A 125 -7.58 -34.08 17.56
CA ARG A 125 -7.08 -33.29 18.71
C ARG A 125 -8.12 -33.16 19.81
N GLN A 126 -9.41 -33.02 19.46
CA GLN A 126 -10.51 -32.94 20.42
C GLN A 126 -10.86 -34.28 21.06
N SER A 127 -10.48 -35.40 20.44
CA SER A 127 -10.73 -36.75 20.95
C SER A 127 -10.13 -37.01 22.34
N ALA A 128 -9.17 -36.19 22.79
CA ALA A 128 -8.64 -36.25 24.15
C ALA A 128 -9.66 -35.82 25.21
N ASN A 129 -10.66 -35.01 24.83
CA ASN A 129 -11.62 -34.38 25.76
C ASN A 129 -13.09 -34.75 25.46
N LYS A 130 -13.42 -35.27 24.28
CA LYS A 130 -14.79 -35.61 23.87
C LYS A 130 -14.79 -36.83 22.94
N ASP A 131 -15.76 -37.73 23.12
CA ASP A 131 -15.92 -38.86 22.19
C ASP A 131 -16.52 -38.39 20.86
N ASN A 132 -15.63 -38.18 19.89
CA ASN A 132 -15.96 -37.84 18.50
C ASN A 132 -15.62 -39.02 17.55
N SER A 133 -15.62 -40.26 18.05
CA SER A 133 -15.24 -41.45 17.26
C SER A 133 -16.10 -41.64 16.00
N LYS A 134 -17.44 -41.51 16.14
CA LYS A 134 -18.39 -41.66 15.02
C LYS A 134 -18.20 -40.60 13.93
N GLU A 135 -17.99 -39.34 14.31
CA GLU A 135 -17.78 -38.23 13.38
C GLU A 135 -16.45 -38.38 12.62
N ARG A 136 -15.39 -38.84 13.29
CA ARG A 136 -14.09 -39.13 12.66
C ARG A 136 -14.21 -40.27 11.66
N GLN A 137 -14.82 -41.38 12.06
CA GLN A 137 -14.99 -42.54 11.19
C GLN A 137 -15.84 -42.19 9.96
N ALA A 138 -16.95 -41.49 10.14
CA ALA A 138 -17.78 -41.02 9.03
C ALA A 138 -16.98 -40.12 8.06
N LEU A 139 -16.14 -39.22 8.59
CA LEU A 139 -15.31 -38.34 7.76
C LEU A 139 -14.20 -39.11 7.02
N GLU A 140 -13.60 -40.13 7.64
CA GLU A 140 -12.63 -41.02 6.97
C GLU A 140 -13.26 -41.82 5.82
N VAL A 141 -14.42 -42.44 6.06
CA VAL A 141 -15.17 -43.20 5.04
C VAL A 141 -15.64 -42.28 3.91
N TYR A 142 -16.11 -41.08 4.24
CA TYR A 142 -16.48 -40.06 3.26
C TYR A 142 -15.27 -39.62 2.40
N ILE A 143 -14.10 -39.40 3.02
CA ILE A 143 -12.88 -39.04 2.29
C ILE A 143 -12.46 -40.16 1.34
N ALA A 144 -12.46 -41.41 1.81
CA ALA A 144 -12.11 -42.57 0.99
C ALA A 144 -13.08 -42.76 -0.19
N GLY A 145 -14.39 -42.71 0.06
CA GLY A 145 -15.42 -42.91 -0.96
C GLY A 145 -15.51 -41.78 -1.99
N ARG A 146 -15.40 -40.52 -1.56
CA ARG A 146 -15.50 -39.35 -2.47
C ARG A 146 -14.20 -39.03 -3.17
N PHE A 147 -13.09 -39.00 -2.44
CA PHE A 147 -11.80 -38.50 -2.94
C PHE A 147 -10.79 -39.62 -3.22
N GLY A 148 -11.16 -40.89 -3.06
CA GLY A 148 -10.24 -42.03 -3.23
C GLY A 148 -9.54 -42.05 -4.59
N LYS A 149 -10.26 -41.72 -5.67
CA LYS A 149 -9.68 -41.60 -7.02
C LYS A 149 -8.68 -40.45 -7.11
N THR A 150 -9.04 -39.28 -6.59
CA THR A 150 -8.19 -38.07 -6.55
C THR A 150 -6.92 -38.29 -5.74
N ILE A 151 -7.02 -39.00 -4.60
CA ILE A 151 -5.88 -39.33 -3.72
C ILE A 151 -4.95 -40.36 -4.36
N SER A 152 -5.50 -41.29 -5.13
CA SER A 152 -4.75 -42.38 -5.77
C SER A 152 -4.04 -41.92 -7.05
N ASP A 153 -4.49 -40.84 -7.68
CA ASP A 153 -3.86 -40.27 -8.88
C ASP A 153 -2.54 -39.54 -8.53
N PRO A 154 -1.38 -39.99 -9.07
CA PRO A 154 -0.10 -39.30 -8.90
C PRO A 154 -0.10 -37.86 -9.40
N ALA A 155 -0.86 -37.56 -10.46
CA ALA A 155 -0.90 -36.24 -11.08
C ALA A 155 -1.47 -35.17 -10.15
N THR A 156 -2.42 -35.55 -9.29
CA THR A 156 -2.98 -34.70 -8.23
C THR A 156 -1.86 -34.12 -7.35
N TRP A 157 -0.91 -34.95 -6.93
CA TRP A 157 0.12 -34.56 -5.96
C TRP A 157 1.24 -33.69 -6.56
N THR A 158 1.41 -33.75 -7.87
CA THR A 158 2.33 -32.90 -8.63
C THR A 158 1.71 -31.56 -9.05
N SER A 159 0.39 -31.43 -8.92
CA SER A 159 -0.32 -30.20 -9.27
C SER A 159 0.00 -29.05 -8.30
N LEU A 160 -0.02 -27.82 -8.81
CA LEU A 160 0.06 -26.61 -7.97
C LEU A 160 -1.16 -26.47 -7.03
N ALA A 161 -2.31 -27.03 -7.38
CA ALA A 161 -3.49 -27.09 -6.51
C ALA A 161 -3.19 -27.85 -5.20
N ALA A 162 -2.38 -28.91 -5.27
CA ALA A 162 -1.96 -29.69 -4.10
C ALA A 162 -0.79 -29.06 -3.32
N ALA A 163 -0.24 -27.91 -3.76
CA ALA A 163 0.84 -27.23 -3.05
C ALA A 163 0.44 -26.78 -1.63
N GLY A 164 -0.86 -26.54 -1.39
CA GLY A 164 -1.40 -26.20 -0.07
C GLY A 164 -1.55 -27.38 0.90
N LEU A 165 -1.45 -28.63 0.41
CA LEU A 165 -1.47 -29.83 1.24
C LEU A 165 -0.04 -30.18 1.66
N ASP A 166 0.27 -29.98 2.95
CA ASP A 166 1.56 -30.38 3.50
C ASP A 166 1.78 -31.91 3.48
N ALA A 167 3.02 -32.34 3.71
CA ALA A 167 3.38 -33.76 3.67
C ALA A 167 2.59 -34.62 4.68
N GLY A 168 2.18 -34.06 5.82
CA GLY A 168 1.42 -34.75 6.85
C GLY A 168 -0.02 -35.04 6.41
N LEU A 169 -0.69 -34.05 5.82
CA LEU A 169 -2.04 -34.20 5.25
C LEU A 169 -2.05 -35.19 4.09
N ARG A 170 -1.01 -35.15 3.22
CA ARG A 170 -0.85 -36.13 2.12
C ARG A 170 -0.71 -37.55 2.63
N ALA A 171 0.14 -37.77 3.64
CA ALA A 171 0.33 -39.08 4.24
C ALA A 171 -0.96 -39.59 4.91
N LYS A 172 -1.72 -38.69 5.55
CA LYS A 172 -3.01 -39.01 6.16
C LYS A 172 -4.04 -39.43 5.10
N ALA A 173 -4.17 -38.68 4.02
CA ALA A 173 -5.08 -39.01 2.92
C ALA A 173 -4.80 -40.41 2.35
N ARG A 174 -3.52 -40.73 2.10
CA ARG A 174 -3.11 -42.06 1.63
C ARG A 174 -3.42 -43.16 2.63
N ARG A 175 -3.23 -42.92 3.93
CA ARG A 175 -3.56 -43.89 4.98
C ARG A 175 -5.07 -44.18 5.03
N ILE A 176 -5.91 -43.17 4.85
CA ILE A 176 -7.36 -43.32 4.83
C ILE A 176 -7.80 -44.20 3.65
N VAL A 177 -7.28 -43.93 2.44
CA VAL A 177 -7.58 -44.75 1.26
C VAL A 177 -7.05 -46.17 1.40
N ALA A 178 -5.88 -46.36 2.00
CA ALA A 178 -5.36 -47.71 2.28
C ALA A 178 -6.21 -48.47 3.32
N LYS A 179 -6.83 -47.76 4.28
CA LYS A 179 -7.70 -48.35 5.31
C LYS A 179 -9.09 -48.70 4.76
N TYR A 180 -9.58 -47.93 3.79
CA TYR A 180 -10.89 -48.10 3.16
C TYR A 180 -10.74 -48.19 1.63
N PRO A 181 -10.18 -49.30 1.10
CA PRO A 181 -9.89 -49.44 -0.33
C PRO A 181 -11.14 -49.58 -1.20
N ASP A 182 -12.23 -50.10 -0.64
CA ASP A 182 -13.49 -50.32 -1.35
C ASP A 182 -14.65 -49.98 -0.40
N VAL A 183 -15.23 -48.78 -0.55
CA VAL A 183 -16.35 -48.31 0.28
C VAL A 183 -17.64 -48.63 -0.44
N SER A 184 -18.52 -49.41 0.20
CA SER A 184 -19.81 -49.75 -0.41
C SER A 184 -20.73 -48.53 -0.54
N ALA A 185 -21.71 -48.58 -1.45
CA ALA A 185 -22.64 -47.48 -1.67
C ALA A 185 -23.47 -47.14 -0.42
N GLU A 186 -23.80 -48.15 0.38
CA GLU A 186 -24.55 -48.02 1.63
C GLU A 186 -23.70 -47.36 2.73
N GLU A 187 -22.47 -47.84 2.95
CA GLU A 187 -21.53 -47.23 3.90
C GLU A 187 -21.18 -45.79 3.53
N PHE A 188 -21.04 -45.50 2.23
CA PHE A 188 -20.81 -44.13 1.75
C PHE A 188 -22.02 -43.23 2.02
N ALA A 189 -23.25 -43.72 1.82
CA ALA A 189 -24.46 -42.94 2.05
C ALA A 189 -24.62 -42.58 3.53
N GLU A 190 -24.39 -43.54 4.44
CA GLU A 190 -24.40 -43.31 5.88
C GLU A 190 -23.31 -42.33 6.32
N ALA A 191 -22.09 -42.53 5.85
CA ALA A 191 -20.96 -41.66 6.15
C ALA A 191 -21.19 -40.23 5.63
N LYS A 192 -21.75 -40.09 4.42
CA LYS A 192 -22.07 -38.80 3.82
C LYS A 192 -23.07 -38.00 4.66
N ALA A 193 -24.13 -38.63 5.17
CA ALA A 193 -25.14 -37.95 5.98
C ALA A 193 -24.55 -37.30 7.25
N VAL A 194 -23.51 -37.92 7.83
CA VAL A 194 -22.82 -37.41 9.01
C VAL A 194 -21.67 -36.45 8.65
N ALA A 195 -20.94 -36.75 7.57
CA ALA A 195 -19.75 -36.01 7.17
C ALA A 195 -20.07 -34.71 6.41
N GLU A 196 -21.14 -34.64 5.63
CA GLU A 196 -21.47 -33.49 4.78
C GLU A 196 -21.69 -32.17 5.58
N PRO A 197 -22.39 -32.18 6.73
CA PRO A 197 -22.44 -31.01 7.63
C PRO A 197 -21.09 -30.61 8.22
N LEU A 198 -20.16 -31.57 8.36
CA LEU A 198 -18.81 -31.36 8.92
C LEU A 198 -17.80 -30.96 7.84
N ALA A 199 -18.04 -31.34 6.59
CA ALA A 199 -17.21 -31.12 5.42
C ALA A 199 -17.46 -29.75 4.76
N GLY A 200 -18.42 -28.97 5.29
CA GLY A 200 -18.69 -27.60 4.84
C GLY A 200 -17.48 -26.70 5.04
N GLY A 201 -16.72 -26.48 3.95
CA GLY A 201 -15.78 -25.37 3.85
C GLY A 201 -16.55 -24.05 3.68
N PRO A 202 -15.91 -22.89 3.96
CA PRO A 202 -16.48 -21.61 3.55
C PRO A 202 -16.84 -21.67 2.06
N ASP A 203 -18.01 -21.15 1.69
CA ASP A 203 -18.45 -21.12 0.31
C ASP A 203 -17.46 -20.27 -0.51
N MET A 204 -16.55 -20.96 -1.21
CA MET A 204 -15.47 -20.33 -1.94
C MET A 204 -16.00 -19.55 -3.14
N ALA A 205 -17.25 -19.76 -3.56
CA ALA A 205 -17.93 -18.93 -4.54
C ALA A 205 -18.06 -17.47 -4.04
N ILE A 206 -18.05 -17.22 -2.73
CA ILE A 206 -18.05 -15.85 -2.16
C ILE A 206 -16.73 -15.13 -2.44
N PHE A 207 -15.61 -15.86 -2.41
CA PHE A 207 -14.27 -15.29 -2.57
C PHE A 207 -13.76 -15.34 -4.02
N LEU A 208 -14.17 -16.36 -4.78
CA LEU A 208 -13.63 -16.68 -6.10
C LEU A 208 -14.70 -16.76 -7.20
N GLY A 209 -15.99 -16.60 -6.86
CA GLY A 209 -17.10 -16.75 -7.82
C GLY A 209 -17.03 -15.79 -9.01
N ASP A 210 -17.84 -16.05 -10.03
CA ASP A 210 -17.84 -15.48 -11.40
C ASP A 210 -17.90 -13.94 -11.54
N LYS A 211 -17.91 -13.22 -10.43
CA LYS A 211 -18.06 -11.78 -10.38
C LYS A 211 -16.71 -11.08 -10.48
N SER A 212 -16.76 -9.80 -10.87
CA SER A 212 -15.61 -8.92 -11.03
C SER A 212 -14.70 -8.98 -9.80
N LEU A 213 -13.40 -9.26 -10.01
CA LEU A 213 -12.38 -9.28 -8.95
C LEU A 213 -12.03 -7.87 -8.44
N LEU A 214 -12.48 -6.83 -9.16
CA LEU A 214 -12.12 -5.44 -8.89
C LEU A 214 -12.48 -4.96 -7.48
N PRO A 215 -13.64 -5.28 -6.87
CA PRO A 215 -13.97 -4.82 -5.52
C PRO A 215 -13.03 -5.39 -4.45
N ALA A 216 -12.63 -6.66 -4.58
CA ALA A 216 -11.69 -7.29 -3.64
C ALA A 216 -10.29 -6.66 -3.74
N VAL A 217 -9.84 -6.40 -4.97
CA VAL A 217 -8.57 -5.73 -5.26
C VAL A 217 -8.57 -4.29 -4.76
N ALA A 218 -9.68 -3.56 -4.99
CA ALA A 218 -9.82 -2.19 -4.52
C ALA A 218 -9.86 -2.12 -2.99
N PHE A 219 -10.51 -3.08 -2.33
CA PHE A 219 -10.50 -3.20 -0.87
C PHE A 219 -9.08 -3.41 -0.34
N GLN A 220 -8.34 -4.37 -0.90
CA GLN A 220 -6.96 -4.63 -0.52
C GLN A 220 -6.04 -3.44 -0.78
N ALA A 221 -6.12 -2.82 -1.96
CA ALA A 221 -5.38 -1.61 -2.29
C ALA A 221 -5.72 -0.45 -1.33
N GLY A 222 -6.99 -0.36 -0.91
CA GLY A 222 -7.46 0.60 0.08
C GLY A 222 -6.79 0.39 1.43
N ILE A 223 -6.74 -0.85 1.93
CA ILE A 223 -6.04 -1.21 3.19
C ILE A 223 -4.55 -0.86 3.10
N VAL A 224 -3.87 -1.28 2.03
CA VAL A 224 -2.44 -1.01 1.86
C VAL A 224 -2.17 0.50 1.80
N THR A 225 -3.02 1.26 1.11
CA THR A 225 -2.91 2.71 1.03
C THR A 225 -3.16 3.37 2.40
N LEU A 226 -4.10 2.86 3.19
CA LEU A 226 -4.37 3.35 4.54
C LEU A 226 -3.16 3.13 5.47
N LEU A 227 -2.55 1.95 5.43
CA LEU A 227 -1.34 1.65 6.19
C LEU A 227 -0.18 2.56 5.78
N LEU A 228 -0.01 2.80 4.47
CA LEU A 228 0.99 3.71 3.95
C LEU A 228 0.74 5.15 4.39
N ALA A 229 -0.53 5.59 4.43
CA ALA A 229 -0.92 6.90 4.90
C ALA A 229 -0.53 7.10 6.38
N LEU A 230 -0.89 6.14 7.24
CA LEU A 230 -0.55 6.17 8.66
C LEU A 230 0.97 6.17 8.88
N LEU A 231 1.69 5.30 8.17
CA LEU A 231 3.15 5.24 8.21
C LEU A 231 3.76 6.57 7.75
N SER A 232 3.24 7.19 6.69
CA SER A 232 3.73 8.48 6.19
C SER A 232 3.48 9.62 7.18
N ILE A 233 2.33 9.65 7.85
CA ILE A 233 2.01 10.65 8.87
C ILE A 233 2.96 10.48 10.07
N PHE A 234 3.15 9.25 10.54
CA PHE A 234 4.11 8.93 11.60
C PHE A 234 5.54 9.33 11.22
N CYS A 235 5.97 8.98 10.00
CA CYS A 235 7.29 9.33 9.50
C CYS A 235 7.48 10.84 9.37
N ALA A 236 6.44 11.63 9.09
CA ALA A 236 6.53 13.09 9.04
C ALA A 236 6.76 13.71 10.43
N LEU A 237 6.27 13.07 11.50
CA LEU A 237 6.51 13.47 12.88
C LEU A 237 7.96 13.17 13.31
N VAL A 238 8.43 11.95 13.03
CA VAL A 238 9.76 11.45 13.44
C VAL A 238 10.86 12.04 12.56
N PHE A 239 10.69 11.96 11.25
CA PHE A 239 11.66 12.39 10.25
C PHE A 239 11.16 13.66 9.57
N ARG A 240 11.93 14.76 9.66
CA ARG A 240 11.68 16.09 9.04
C ARG A 240 11.59 16.00 7.50
N GLY A 241 10.55 15.34 6.97
CA GLY A 241 10.31 15.16 5.55
C GLY A 241 10.14 13.71 5.05
N GLY A 242 10.19 12.70 5.91
CA GLY A 242 10.06 11.30 5.49
C GLY A 242 11.18 10.79 4.55
N LEU A 243 11.17 9.49 4.26
CA LEU A 243 12.17 8.82 3.43
C LEU A 243 12.02 9.16 1.94
N ALA A 244 10.79 9.24 1.43
CA ALA A 244 10.49 9.48 0.02
C ALA A 244 11.07 10.80 -0.52
N MET A 245 11.00 11.88 0.27
CA MET A 245 11.60 13.16 -0.14
C MET A 245 13.13 13.10 -0.18
N ARG A 246 13.77 12.29 0.67
CA ARG A 246 15.23 12.10 0.64
C ARG A 246 15.66 11.36 -0.62
N VAL A 247 14.96 10.28 -0.96
CA VAL A 247 15.24 9.48 -2.17
C VAL A 247 15.15 10.34 -3.44
N LEU A 248 14.16 11.24 -3.51
CA LEU A 248 13.98 12.12 -4.67
C LEU A 248 14.77 13.45 -4.60
N GLY A 249 15.63 13.60 -3.58
CA GLY A 249 16.50 14.78 -3.44
C GLY A 249 15.73 16.09 -3.26
N VAL A 250 14.56 16.04 -2.60
CA VAL A 250 13.71 17.21 -2.34
C VAL A 250 13.58 17.48 -0.84
N VAL A 251 13.25 18.73 -0.52
CA VAL A 251 13.04 19.17 0.86
C VAL A 251 11.97 20.26 0.91
N ALA A 252 11.24 20.30 2.02
CA ALA A 252 10.25 21.34 2.28
C ALA A 252 10.90 22.55 2.97
N VAL A 253 10.69 23.72 2.40
CA VAL A 253 11.08 25.02 3.00
C VAL A 253 9.85 25.89 3.22
N LYS A 254 9.98 26.89 4.09
CA LYS A 254 8.99 27.95 4.28
C LYS A 254 9.15 29.03 3.19
N ARG A 255 8.25 30.03 3.19
CA ARG A 255 8.29 31.17 2.25
C ARG A 255 9.61 31.93 2.34
N ASP A 256 10.12 32.07 3.56
CA ASP A 256 11.41 32.68 3.88
C ASP A 256 12.62 31.84 3.45
N GLY A 257 12.40 30.65 2.86
CA GLY A 257 13.40 29.66 2.41
C GLY A 257 14.12 28.87 3.50
N SER A 258 13.83 29.11 4.77
CA SER A 258 14.34 28.26 5.84
C SER A 258 13.60 26.92 5.88
N ARG A 259 14.29 25.87 6.35
CA ARG A 259 13.73 24.51 6.39
C ARG A 259 12.43 24.47 7.19
N ALA A 260 11.42 23.77 6.67
CA ALA A 260 10.17 23.59 7.38
C ALA A 260 10.40 22.80 8.69
N GLY A 261 9.76 23.25 9.78
CA GLY A 261 9.77 22.54 11.05
C GLY A 261 9.02 21.20 11.00
N ARG A 262 9.21 20.34 12.02
CA ARG A 262 8.54 19.02 12.10
C ARG A 262 7.02 19.15 12.03
N LEU A 263 6.45 20.04 12.85
CA LEU A 263 5.00 20.24 12.92
C LEU A 263 4.40 20.69 11.59
N ARG A 264 5.10 21.53 10.82
CA ARG A 264 4.64 21.99 9.51
C ARG A 264 4.66 20.86 8.47
N VAL A 265 5.70 20.03 8.50
CA VAL A 265 5.78 18.85 7.62
C VAL A 265 4.73 17.80 7.99
N PHE A 266 4.49 17.60 9.28
CA PHE A 266 3.41 16.76 9.79
C PHE A 266 2.04 17.28 9.34
N TRP A 267 1.77 18.58 9.49
CA TRP A 267 0.55 19.20 8.99
C TRP A 267 0.37 18.99 7.48
N ARG A 268 1.45 19.12 6.70
CA ARG A 268 1.41 18.82 5.27
C ARG A 268 1.06 17.36 4.98
N ALA A 269 1.59 16.42 5.77
CA ALA A 269 1.25 15.00 5.65
C ALA A 269 -0.22 14.75 5.99
N LEU A 270 -0.75 15.38 7.05
CA LEU A 270 -2.17 15.31 7.38
C LEU A 270 -3.04 15.83 6.23
N VAL A 271 -2.76 17.01 5.70
CA VAL A 271 -3.50 17.57 4.56
C VAL A 271 -3.45 16.63 3.34
N THR A 272 -2.33 15.95 3.14
CA THR A 272 -2.17 15.00 2.04
C THR A 272 -3.07 13.78 2.24
N TRP A 273 -3.10 13.19 3.44
CA TRP A 273 -3.69 11.87 3.67
C TRP A 273 -5.10 11.89 4.28
N LEU A 274 -5.50 12.97 4.96
CA LEU A 274 -6.82 13.09 5.59
C LEU A 274 -8.00 12.87 4.63
N PRO A 275 -8.00 13.39 3.39
CA PRO A 275 -9.09 13.12 2.46
C PRO A 275 -9.32 11.62 2.23
N PHE A 276 -8.23 10.84 2.15
CA PHE A 276 -8.34 9.38 1.99
C PHE A 276 -8.76 8.68 3.28
N VAL A 277 -8.17 9.05 4.42
CA VAL A 277 -8.49 8.43 5.73
C VAL A 277 -9.95 8.69 6.11
N LEU A 278 -10.38 9.96 6.05
CA LEU A 278 -11.74 10.37 6.37
C LEU A 278 -12.73 9.83 5.33
N GLY A 279 -12.37 9.84 4.04
CA GLY A 279 -13.18 9.23 3.00
C GLY A 279 -13.40 7.73 3.24
N SER A 280 -12.33 7.00 3.55
CA SER A 280 -12.41 5.54 3.77
C SER A 280 -13.22 5.20 5.02
N VAL A 281 -12.97 5.87 6.14
CA VAL A 281 -13.68 5.64 7.41
C VAL A 281 -15.13 6.11 7.31
N GLY A 282 -15.36 7.31 6.78
CA GLY A 282 -16.70 7.90 6.63
C GLY A 282 -17.59 7.08 5.70
N LEU A 283 -17.07 6.66 4.54
CA LEU A 283 -17.82 5.80 3.63
C LEU A 283 -18.06 4.39 4.21
N ALA A 284 -17.13 3.86 5.01
CA ALA A 284 -17.35 2.58 5.69
C ALA A 284 -18.44 2.66 6.77
N ILE A 285 -18.46 3.75 7.56
CA ILE A 285 -19.51 4.02 8.56
C ILE A 285 -20.86 4.22 7.85
N LEU A 286 -20.89 5.04 6.80
CA LEU A 286 -22.10 5.27 6.00
C LEU A 286 -22.63 3.98 5.37
N GLY A 287 -21.73 3.15 4.83
CA GLY A 287 -22.09 1.83 4.29
C GLY A 287 -22.73 0.93 5.34
N ARG A 288 -22.22 0.91 6.58
CA ARG A 288 -22.86 0.16 7.68
C ARG A 288 -24.19 0.74 8.12
N LEU A 289 -24.36 2.07 8.08
CA LEU A 289 -25.61 2.74 8.47
C LEU A 289 -26.71 2.53 7.42
N LEU A 290 -26.36 2.54 6.13
CA LEU A 290 -27.31 2.38 5.02
C LEU A 290 -27.67 0.91 4.75
N TYR A 291 -26.77 -0.02 5.06
CA TYR A 291 -26.97 -1.46 4.86
C TYR A 291 -26.87 -2.17 6.22
N ALA A 292 -28.02 -2.33 6.90
CA ALA A 292 -28.12 -2.87 8.27
C ALA A 292 -27.85 -4.38 8.39
N GLU A 293 -27.90 -5.12 7.28
CA GLU A 293 -27.50 -6.53 7.20
C GLU A 293 -26.10 -6.60 6.56
N PRO A 294 -25.22 -7.57 6.92
CA PRO A 294 -24.06 -7.92 6.12
C PRO A 294 -24.57 -8.54 4.82
N ALA A 295 -25.09 -7.69 3.92
CA ALA A 295 -25.50 -8.07 2.59
C ALA A 295 -24.24 -8.42 1.81
N VAL A 296 -23.79 -9.66 1.99
CA VAL A 296 -23.02 -10.40 0.98
C VAL A 296 -24.01 -10.75 -0.16
N SER A 297 -24.75 -9.76 -0.66
CA SER A 297 -25.54 -9.91 -1.86
C SER A 297 -24.69 -9.44 -3.02
N GLY A 298 -24.10 -10.40 -3.73
CA GLY A 298 -23.75 -10.15 -5.12
C GLY A 298 -22.30 -9.84 -5.46
N GLY A 299 -21.30 -10.25 -4.67
CA GLY A 299 -19.88 -10.18 -5.06
C GLY A 299 -19.26 -8.76 -5.11
N ILE A 300 -20.06 -7.72 -4.87
CA ILE A 300 -19.57 -6.40 -4.44
C ILE A 300 -19.84 -6.35 -2.95
N THR A 301 -18.82 -6.61 -2.13
CA THR A 301 -18.92 -6.23 -0.73
C THR A 301 -18.97 -4.70 -0.71
N VAL A 302 -19.96 -4.10 -0.04
CA VAL A 302 -20.04 -2.63 0.17
C VAL A 302 -18.67 -2.01 0.50
N PRO A 303 -17.80 -2.65 1.31
CA PRO A 303 -16.41 -2.23 1.51
C PRO A 303 -15.54 -2.05 0.26
N GLY A 304 -15.67 -2.93 -0.75
CA GLY A 304 -14.85 -2.89 -1.97
C GLY A 304 -15.21 -1.72 -2.89
N ALA A 305 -16.51 -1.47 -3.11
CA ALA A 305 -16.96 -0.32 -3.90
C ALA A 305 -16.61 1.01 -3.22
N VAL A 306 -16.79 1.08 -1.90
CA VAL A 306 -16.36 2.22 -1.08
C VAL A 306 -14.85 2.49 -1.25
N SER A 307 -14.04 1.44 -1.16
CA SER A 307 -12.59 1.56 -1.30
C SER A 307 -12.18 1.99 -2.71
N ALA A 308 -12.84 1.47 -3.75
CA ALA A 308 -12.61 1.88 -5.13
C ALA A 308 -12.89 3.38 -5.33
N LEU A 309 -14.02 3.87 -4.81
CA LEU A 309 -14.38 5.28 -4.89
C LEU A 309 -13.39 6.17 -4.12
N ALA A 310 -13.03 5.78 -2.89
CA ALA A 310 -12.06 6.51 -2.08
C ALA A 310 -10.69 6.62 -2.78
N LEU A 311 -10.21 5.50 -3.37
CA LEU A 311 -8.96 5.47 -4.14
C LEU A 311 -9.04 6.35 -5.39
N ALA A 312 -10.13 6.29 -6.14
CA ALA A 312 -10.32 7.08 -7.35
C ALA A 312 -10.33 8.60 -7.05
N LEU A 313 -11.08 9.01 -6.02
CA LEU A 313 -11.12 10.41 -5.56
C LEU A 313 -9.75 10.88 -5.06
N PHE A 314 -9.05 10.03 -4.30
CA PHE A 314 -7.72 10.34 -3.81
C PHE A 314 -6.69 10.46 -4.94
N ALA A 315 -6.74 9.57 -5.92
CA ALA A 315 -5.88 9.63 -7.11
C ALA A 315 -6.15 10.91 -7.92
N ALA A 316 -7.41 11.27 -8.12
CA ALA A 316 -7.78 12.51 -8.79
C ALA A 316 -7.22 13.74 -8.06
N LEU A 317 -7.37 13.81 -6.73
CA LEU A 317 -6.78 14.88 -5.91
C LEU A 317 -5.25 14.94 -6.02
N ALA A 318 -4.58 13.79 -6.00
CA ALA A 318 -3.12 13.70 -6.13
C ALA A 318 -2.65 14.19 -7.50
N ILE A 319 -3.32 13.79 -8.58
CA ILE A 319 -3.03 14.23 -9.95
C ILE A 319 -3.27 15.73 -10.09
N MET A 320 -4.44 16.23 -9.66
CA MET A 320 -4.73 17.66 -9.69
C MET A 320 -3.68 18.46 -8.92
N SER A 321 -3.29 17.99 -7.73
CA SER A 321 -2.23 18.62 -6.94
C SER A 321 -0.87 18.64 -7.65
N ALA A 322 -0.50 17.56 -8.36
CA ALA A 322 0.74 17.47 -9.11
C ALA A 322 0.76 18.35 -10.37
N LEU A 323 -0.42 18.62 -10.96
CA LEU A 323 -0.59 19.47 -12.15
C LEU A 323 -0.55 20.96 -11.84
N LEU A 324 -0.84 21.38 -10.61
CA LEU A 324 -0.84 22.79 -10.23
C LEU A 324 0.54 23.45 -10.45
N PRO A 325 0.57 24.68 -10.99
CA PRO A 325 1.80 25.43 -11.16
C PRO A 325 2.41 25.79 -9.79
N GLU A 326 3.74 25.83 -9.76
CA GLU A 326 4.60 26.24 -8.63
C GLU A 326 4.55 25.38 -7.38
N ARG A 327 3.37 25.00 -6.88
CA ARG A 327 3.19 24.22 -5.64
C ARG A 327 1.84 23.49 -5.63
N GLY A 328 1.83 22.27 -5.11
CA GLY A 328 0.63 21.45 -4.99
C GLY A 328 -0.31 21.91 -3.89
N ILE A 329 -1.50 21.29 -3.81
CA ILE A 329 -2.56 21.63 -2.84
C ILE A 329 -2.05 21.49 -1.41
N GLN A 330 -1.39 20.37 -1.08
CA GLN A 330 -0.81 20.15 0.25
C GLN A 330 0.24 21.20 0.62
N ASP A 331 1.05 21.64 -0.35
CA ASP A 331 2.09 22.63 -0.15
C ASP A 331 1.51 24.04 0.06
N ARG A 332 0.42 24.37 -0.65
CA ARG A 332 -0.32 25.62 -0.48
C ARG A 332 -0.93 25.71 0.92
N LEU A 333 -1.66 24.67 1.33
CA LEU A 333 -2.34 24.62 2.62
C LEU A 333 -1.38 24.53 3.81
N ALA A 334 -0.21 23.90 3.63
CA ALA A 334 0.82 23.86 4.68
C ALA A 334 1.77 25.06 4.67
N GLY A 335 1.68 25.96 3.68
CA GLY A 335 2.63 27.05 3.49
C GLY A 335 4.06 26.53 3.36
N THR A 336 4.25 25.51 2.53
CA THR A 336 5.55 24.91 2.20
C THR A 336 5.87 25.02 0.72
N TRP A 337 7.16 24.95 0.40
CA TRP A 337 7.69 24.88 -0.95
C TRP A 337 8.64 23.70 -1.05
N LEU A 338 8.48 22.89 -2.10
CA LEU A 338 9.43 21.83 -2.41
C LEU A 338 10.57 22.41 -3.22
N VAL A 339 11.78 22.34 -2.66
CA VAL A 339 13.01 22.76 -3.33
C VAL A 339 13.99 21.58 -3.42
N PRO A 340 14.91 21.59 -4.39
CA PRO A 340 16.02 20.65 -4.43
C PRO A 340 16.87 20.75 -3.16
N ARG A 341 17.34 19.59 -2.69
CA ARG A 341 18.21 19.46 -1.53
C ARG A 341 19.62 20.00 -1.80
#